data_AF-W6LCP8-F1
#
_entry.id   AF-W6LCP8-F1
#
_cell.length_a   1.000
_cell.length_b   1.000
_cell.length_c   1.000
_cell.angle_alpha   90.00
_cell.angle_beta   90.00
_cell.angle_gamma   90.00
#
_symmetry.space_group_name_H-M   'P 1'
#
loop_
_entity.id
_entity.type
_entity.pdbx_description
1 polymer ?
#
loop_
_entity_poly.entity_id
_entity_poly.type
_entity_poly.pdbx_seq_one_letter_code
_entity_poly.pdbx_strand_id
1 'polypeptide(L)'
;MSKQTSPKVHQLRPRESFAEPSECTTPFGTLLGIANNTPAFSNCRRGLKVQWASYFDFNNPMDVSEPKDSTTQRKFMTANRYVAMDFVMRWFAHNRGLMLIKGRNINDFAQNAYFYNPARGSQEWDAEFIANHRKGNTQDELVYLRPRVGDIVIYNNAPKLELNDGHLAVIVGVENDIEGAGGAKNFKEMLDRMIPPRIIYLAEQNFENKPWEGKNYSRIAYFRWVESPGGGAPKGFIDDPSGLQVFGRFRVGKPRLLRKEKDPYEDYMNEDL
;
A
#
# COMPACT_ATOMS: atom_id res chain seq x y z
N MET A 1 -5.35 -41.72 -1.89
CA MET A 1 -4.52 -40.57 -1.47
C MET A 1 -4.28 -39.69 -2.69
N SER A 2 -5.06 -38.62 -2.83
CA SER A 2 -4.94 -37.67 -3.95
C SER A 2 -3.74 -36.76 -3.71
N LYS A 3 -2.76 -36.77 -4.61
CA LYS A 3 -1.64 -35.82 -4.58
C LYS A 3 -2.19 -34.44 -4.93
N GLN A 4 -2.26 -33.58 -3.91
CA GLN A 4 -2.57 -32.18 -4.07
C GLN A 4 -1.42 -31.52 -4.85
N THR A 5 -1.60 -31.37 -6.16
CA THR A 5 -0.67 -30.63 -7.01
C THR A 5 -0.75 -29.16 -6.66
N SER A 6 0.38 -28.58 -6.21
CA SER A 6 0.53 -27.14 -6.03
C SER A 6 0.06 -26.39 -7.28
N PRO A 7 -0.67 -25.28 -7.14
CA PRO A 7 -1.09 -24.51 -8.30
C PRO A 7 0.14 -24.05 -9.08
N LYS A 8 0.19 -24.39 -10.37
CA LYS A 8 1.20 -23.87 -11.29
C LYS A 8 1.01 -22.37 -11.38
N VAL A 9 1.82 -21.61 -10.66
CA VAL A 9 1.97 -20.17 -10.88
C VAL A 9 2.43 -20.02 -12.32
N HIS A 10 1.58 -19.47 -13.18
CA HIS A 10 1.97 -19.10 -14.54
C HIS A 10 3.07 -18.04 -14.42
N GLN A 11 4.34 -18.48 -14.48
CA GLN A 11 5.46 -17.60 -14.75
C GLN A 11 5.24 -17.07 -16.17
N LEU A 12 4.65 -15.88 -16.27
CA LEU A 12 4.54 -15.16 -17.51
C LEU A 12 5.95 -14.90 -18.00
N ARG A 13 6.32 -15.54 -19.10
CA ARG A 13 7.54 -15.18 -19.81
C ARG A 13 7.44 -13.70 -20.15
N PRO A 14 8.45 -12.88 -19.86
CA PRO A 14 8.57 -11.57 -20.46
C PRO A 14 8.41 -11.70 -21.98
N ARG A 15 7.90 -10.66 -22.66
CA ARG A 15 7.93 -10.60 -24.13
C ARG A 15 9.30 -11.06 -24.63
N GLU A 16 9.34 -11.68 -25.80
CA GLU A 16 10.58 -12.12 -26.47
C GLU A 16 11.66 -11.02 -26.61
N SER A 17 11.33 -9.76 -26.29
CA SER A 17 12.21 -8.59 -26.28
C SER A 17 12.68 -8.10 -24.88
N PHE A 18 12.31 -8.71 -23.75
CA PHE A 18 12.90 -8.33 -22.46
C PHE A 18 14.19 -9.09 -22.23
N ALA A 19 15.31 -8.46 -22.54
CA ALA A 19 16.57 -8.90 -21.98
C ALA A 19 16.54 -8.57 -20.48
N GLU A 20 16.45 -9.60 -19.64
CA GLU A 20 16.52 -9.44 -18.20
C GLU A 20 17.83 -8.72 -17.83
N PRO A 21 17.81 -7.69 -16.98
CA PRO A 21 19.03 -7.01 -16.56
C PRO A 21 20.02 -8.00 -15.94
N SER A 22 21.31 -7.87 -16.25
CA SER A 22 22.35 -8.81 -15.79
C SER A 22 22.59 -8.80 -14.27
N GLU A 23 22.02 -7.85 -13.53
CA GLU A 23 22.24 -7.62 -12.10
C GLU A 23 20.92 -7.50 -11.33
N CYS A 24 20.16 -8.59 -11.28
CA CYS A 24 18.95 -8.66 -10.46
C CYS A 24 19.25 -9.21 -9.07
N THR A 25 18.62 -8.62 -8.04
CA THR A 25 18.59 -9.22 -6.70
C THR A 25 17.78 -10.52 -6.71
N THR A 26 16.61 -10.47 -7.35
CA THR A 26 15.77 -11.63 -7.67
C THR A 26 15.21 -11.43 -9.07
N PRO A 27 15.16 -12.45 -9.95
CA PRO A 27 14.69 -12.28 -11.32
C PRO A 27 13.34 -11.55 -11.43
N PHE A 28 13.20 -10.70 -12.44
CA PHE A 28 12.00 -9.88 -12.67
C PHE A 28 10.74 -10.75 -12.75
N GLY A 29 9.68 -10.36 -12.06
CA GLY A 29 8.42 -11.10 -12.03
C GLY A 29 8.41 -12.35 -11.15
N THR A 30 9.52 -12.65 -10.46
CA THR A 30 9.52 -13.69 -9.42
C THR A 30 8.62 -13.27 -8.26
N LEU A 31 7.77 -14.18 -7.79
CA LEU A 31 6.97 -13.99 -6.57
C LEU A 31 7.90 -13.85 -5.35
N LEU A 32 7.82 -12.72 -4.65
CA LEU A 32 8.57 -12.44 -3.44
C LEU A 32 7.82 -12.91 -2.20
N GLY A 33 6.51 -12.68 -2.15
CA GLY A 33 5.66 -13.03 -1.02
C GLY A 33 4.21 -12.61 -1.25
N ILE A 34 3.33 -12.87 -0.28
CA ILE A 34 1.90 -12.60 -0.39
C ILE A 34 1.41 -11.94 0.89
N ALA A 35 0.83 -10.74 0.81
CA ALA A 35 0.21 -10.05 1.93
C ALA A 35 -1.31 -9.93 1.70
N ASN A 36 -2.12 -10.42 2.64
CA ASN A 36 -3.59 -10.43 2.52
C ASN A 36 -4.06 -10.87 1.12
N ASN A 37 -3.60 -12.04 0.68
CA ASN A 37 -3.86 -12.62 -0.65
C ASN A 37 -3.40 -11.79 -1.86
N THR A 38 -2.62 -10.73 -1.66
CA THR A 38 -2.05 -9.92 -2.75
C THR A 38 -0.57 -10.27 -2.93
N PRO A 39 -0.16 -10.80 -4.10
CA PRO A 39 1.24 -11.15 -4.35
C PRO A 39 2.10 -9.91 -4.60
N ALA A 40 3.32 -9.94 -4.09
CA ALA A 40 4.39 -9.03 -4.44
C ALA A 40 5.38 -9.74 -5.36
N PHE A 41 5.77 -9.09 -6.45
CA PHE A 41 6.72 -9.59 -7.43
C PHE A 41 7.98 -8.73 -7.47
N SER A 42 9.07 -9.35 -7.89
CA SER A 42 10.36 -8.68 -8.07
C SER A 42 10.32 -7.72 -9.24
N ASN A 43 10.78 -6.49 -9.02
CA ASN A 43 11.15 -5.55 -10.09
C ASN A 43 12.62 -5.70 -10.48
N CYS A 44 13.26 -6.86 -10.20
CA CYS A 44 14.69 -7.13 -10.36
C CYS A 44 15.60 -6.33 -9.40
N ARG A 45 15.51 -4.99 -9.43
CA ARG A 45 16.22 -4.05 -8.54
C ARG A 45 15.47 -2.72 -8.43
N ARG A 46 15.73 -1.94 -7.38
CA ARG A 46 15.03 -0.66 -7.06
C ARG A 46 14.97 0.32 -8.23
N GLY A 47 16.13 0.53 -8.87
CA GLY A 47 16.29 1.49 -9.96
C GLY A 47 15.79 1.03 -11.32
N LEU A 48 15.29 -0.21 -11.49
CA LEU A 48 14.78 -0.65 -12.79
C LEU A 48 13.49 0.11 -13.13
N LYS A 49 13.51 0.82 -14.27
CA LYS A 49 12.36 1.54 -14.81
C LYS A 49 11.79 0.76 -16.00
N VAL A 50 10.67 0.08 -15.76
CA VAL A 50 9.87 -0.53 -16.82
C VAL A 50 8.75 0.42 -17.26
N GLN A 51 8.45 0.43 -18.56
CA GLN A 51 7.35 1.23 -19.14
C GLN A 51 6.05 0.43 -19.31
N TRP A 52 6.05 -0.86 -18.95
CA TRP A 52 4.86 -1.70 -19.10
C TRP A 52 3.90 -1.50 -17.96
N ALA A 53 2.64 -1.27 -18.30
CA ALA A 53 1.56 -1.28 -17.33
C ALA A 53 1.35 -2.70 -16.78
N SER A 54 1.04 -2.77 -15.50
CA SER A 54 0.56 -3.95 -14.82
C SER A 54 -0.97 -4.03 -14.95
N TYR A 55 -1.47 -5.25 -15.09
CA TYR A 55 -2.90 -5.54 -15.09
C TYR A 55 -3.14 -6.70 -14.15
N PHE A 56 -4.29 -6.72 -13.50
CA PHE A 56 -4.67 -7.82 -12.61
C PHE A 56 -6.13 -8.22 -12.79
N ASP A 57 -6.44 -9.45 -12.41
CA ASP A 57 -7.80 -9.98 -12.30
C ASP A 57 -8.28 -9.88 -10.85
N PHE A 58 -9.43 -9.25 -10.60
CA PHE A 58 -10.03 -9.16 -9.26
C PHE A 58 -10.31 -10.52 -8.63
N ASN A 59 -10.71 -11.51 -9.42
CA ASN A 59 -11.10 -12.84 -8.96
C ASN A 59 -9.90 -13.77 -8.80
N ASN A 60 -8.74 -13.40 -9.34
CA ASN A 60 -7.52 -14.18 -9.25
C ASN A 60 -6.32 -13.26 -8.96
N PRO A 61 -6.02 -12.99 -7.69
CA PRO A 61 -4.92 -12.09 -7.30
C PRO A 61 -3.54 -12.48 -7.83
N MET A 62 -3.35 -13.76 -8.19
CA MET A 62 -2.11 -14.28 -8.78
C MET A 62 -1.99 -13.99 -10.27
N ASP A 63 -3.09 -13.69 -10.96
CA ASP A 63 -3.07 -13.29 -12.36
C ASP A 63 -2.74 -11.80 -12.48
N VAL A 64 -1.44 -11.52 -12.63
CA VAL A 64 -0.90 -10.19 -12.91
C VAL A 64 -0.27 -10.16 -14.33
N SER A 65 -1.07 -10.55 -15.32
CA SER A 65 -0.65 -10.75 -16.72
C SER A 65 -0.95 -9.57 -17.66
N GLU A 66 -0.76 -9.75 -18.97
CA GLU A 66 -1.14 -8.76 -19.98
C GLU A 66 -2.66 -8.80 -20.25
N PRO A 67 -3.27 -7.69 -20.74
CA PRO A 67 -4.71 -7.63 -21.01
C PRO A 67 -5.18 -8.64 -22.07
N LYS A 68 -4.26 -9.07 -22.93
CA LYS A 68 -4.53 -9.93 -24.08
C LYS A 68 -4.47 -11.41 -23.76
N ASP A 69 -4.17 -11.81 -22.51
CA ASP A 69 -4.34 -13.20 -22.12
C ASP A 69 -5.83 -13.54 -22.16
N SER A 70 -6.18 -14.43 -23.09
CA SER A 70 -7.50 -14.86 -23.61
C SER A 70 -8.57 -15.31 -22.61
N THR A 71 -8.40 -15.04 -21.32
CA THR A 71 -9.43 -15.26 -20.30
C THR A 71 -10.53 -14.22 -20.47
N THR A 72 -11.79 -14.64 -20.53
CA THR A 72 -12.99 -13.79 -20.63
C THR A 72 -13.23 -12.86 -19.43
N GLN A 73 -12.28 -12.72 -18.51
CA GLN A 73 -12.40 -11.95 -17.28
C GLN A 73 -11.82 -10.54 -17.45
N ARG A 74 -12.53 -9.54 -16.90
CA ARG A 74 -12.14 -8.13 -16.97
C ARG A 74 -10.89 -7.89 -16.12
N LYS A 75 -9.78 -7.58 -16.77
CA LYS A 75 -8.53 -7.16 -16.10
C LYS A 75 -8.49 -5.64 -15.93
N PHE A 76 -7.87 -5.20 -14.84
CA PHE A 76 -7.79 -3.79 -14.46
C PHE A 76 -6.34 -3.34 -14.47
N MET A 77 -6.09 -2.19 -15.12
CA MET A 77 -4.78 -1.59 -15.20
C MET A 77 -4.42 -0.89 -13.89
N THR A 78 -3.19 -1.05 -13.41
CA THR A 78 -2.68 -0.35 -12.21
C THR A 78 -1.61 0.68 -12.58
N ALA A 79 -0.36 0.45 -12.21
CA ALA A 79 0.80 1.29 -12.49
C ALA A 79 1.83 0.51 -13.32
N ASN A 80 3.02 1.06 -13.51
CA ASN A 80 4.12 0.33 -14.14
C ASN A 80 4.42 -0.97 -13.38
N ARG A 81 4.76 -2.02 -14.12
CA ARG A 81 4.94 -3.36 -13.56
C ARG A 81 5.94 -3.37 -12.41
N TYR A 82 5.46 -4.01 -11.35
CA TYR A 82 6.16 -4.34 -10.12
C TYR A 82 6.78 -3.17 -9.35
N VAL A 83 6.34 -1.93 -9.60
CA VAL A 83 6.66 -0.80 -8.73
C VAL A 83 5.79 -0.81 -7.47
N ALA A 84 6.15 -0.01 -6.46
CA ALA A 84 5.39 0.09 -5.21
C ALA A 84 3.92 0.47 -5.41
N MET A 85 3.65 1.43 -6.31
CA MET A 85 2.28 1.87 -6.62
C MET A 85 1.42 0.72 -7.22
N ASP A 86 2.00 -0.14 -8.05
CA ASP A 86 1.28 -1.31 -8.59
C ASP A 86 0.81 -2.22 -7.45
N PHE A 87 1.70 -2.54 -6.50
CA PHE A 87 1.34 -3.35 -5.34
C PHE A 87 0.24 -2.71 -4.50
N VAL A 88 0.40 -1.41 -4.18
CA VAL A 88 -0.59 -0.66 -3.38
C VAL A 88 -1.96 -0.71 -4.06
N MET A 89 -2.03 -0.43 -5.37
CA MET A 89 -3.30 -0.44 -6.10
C MET A 89 -3.94 -1.83 -6.11
N ARG A 90 -3.17 -2.90 -6.34
CA ARG A 90 -3.69 -4.28 -6.30
C ARG A 90 -4.15 -4.67 -4.90
N TRP A 91 -3.38 -4.31 -3.87
CA TRP A 91 -3.75 -4.63 -2.48
C TRP A 91 -5.09 -3.98 -2.12
N PHE A 92 -5.27 -2.70 -2.46
CA PHE A 92 -6.53 -2.00 -2.21
C PHE A 92 -7.69 -2.54 -3.04
N ALA A 93 -7.43 -2.93 -4.30
CA ALA A 93 -8.44 -3.52 -5.14
C ALA A 93 -8.98 -4.81 -4.51
N HIS A 94 -8.09 -5.75 -4.14
CA HIS A 94 -8.50 -7.03 -3.57
C HIS A 94 -9.05 -6.95 -2.15
N ASN A 95 -8.53 -6.04 -1.32
CA ASN A 95 -8.89 -6.01 0.11
C ASN A 95 -9.98 -4.98 0.45
N ARG A 96 -10.19 -3.98 -0.41
CA ARG A 96 -11.10 -2.86 -0.15
C ARG A 96 -12.03 -2.52 -1.32
N GLY A 97 -11.84 -3.12 -2.51
CA GLY A 97 -12.61 -2.75 -3.70
C GLY A 97 -12.33 -1.32 -4.17
N LEU A 98 -11.15 -0.78 -3.85
CA LEU A 98 -10.75 0.59 -4.15
C LEU A 98 -9.43 0.61 -4.91
N MET A 99 -9.18 1.68 -5.65
CA MET A 99 -7.88 1.93 -6.29
C MET A 99 -7.45 3.37 -6.03
N LEU A 100 -6.16 3.56 -5.75
CA LEU A 100 -5.59 4.86 -5.46
C LEU A 100 -5.16 5.57 -6.75
N ILE A 101 -5.51 6.84 -6.90
CA ILE A 101 -4.99 7.70 -7.96
C ILE A 101 -3.79 8.48 -7.45
N LYS A 102 -2.69 8.43 -8.21
CA LYS A 102 -1.43 9.12 -7.89
C LYS A 102 -1.44 10.56 -8.40
N GLY A 103 -0.86 11.47 -7.61
CA GLY A 103 -0.42 12.78 -8.09
C GLY A 103 0.90 12.72 -8.89
N ARG A 104 1.27 13.82 -9.53
CA ARG A 104 2.47 13.95 -10.38
C ARG A 104 3.78 13.82 -9.61
N ASN A 105 3.81 14.27 -8.36
CA ASN A 105 4.94 14.19 -7.44
C ASN A 105 4.44 13.98 -6.01
N ILE A 106 5.33 13.81 -5.02
CA ILE A 106 4.95 13.49 -3.63
C ILE A 106 4.08 14.57 -2.97
N ASN A 107 4.32 15.85 -3.28
CA ASN A 107 3.55 16.98 -2.74
C ASN A 107 2.16 17.05 -3.38
N ASP A 108 2.08 16.91 -4.70
CA ASP A 108 0.82 16.83 -5.44
C ASP A 108 0.01 15.61 -4.98
N PHE A 109 0.70 14.50 -4.72
CA PHE A 109 0.07 13.30 -4.21
C PHE A 109 -0.53 13.54 -2.81
N ALA A 110 0.20 14.18 -1.90
CA ALA A 110 -0.29 14.52 -0.56
C ALA A 110 -1.58 15.34 -0.53
N GLN A 111 -1.79 16.18 -1.56
CA GLN A 111 -2.92 17.11 -1.64
C GLN A 111 -4.08 16.57 -2.48
N ASN A 112 -3.77 15.87 -3.57
CA ASN A 112 -4.74 15.55 -4.62
C ASN A 112 -5.03 14.04 -4.73
N ALA A 113 -4.43 13.19 -3.89
CA ALA A 113 -4.75 11.77 -3.86
C ALA A 113 -6.22 11.52 -3.52
N TYR A 114 -6.77 10.46 -4.11
CA TYR A 114 -8.08 9.93 -3.77
C TYR A 114 -8.19 8.47 -4.17
N PHE A 115 -9.15 7.79 -3.57
CA PHE A 115 -9.50 6.43 -3.92
C PHE A 115 -10.77 6.44 -4.77
N TYR A 116 -10.90 5.51 -5.70
CA TYR A 116 -12.12 5.30 -6.47
C TYR A 116 -12.48 3.82 -6.51
N ASN A 117 -13.75 3.51 -6.74
CA ASN A 117 -14.20 2.14 -7.00
C ASN A 117 -13.98 1.83 -8.49
N PRO A 118 -13.11 0.89 -8.86
CA PRO A 118 -12.86 0.57 -10.27
C PRO A 118 -14.04 -0.10 -10.98
N ALA A 119 -15.01 -0.66 -10.25
CA ALA A 119 -16.27 -1.14 -10.81
C ALA A 119 -17.30 -0.01 -11.02
N ARG A 120 -17.17 1.11 -10.29
CA ARG A 120 -18.03 2.30 -10.37
C ARG A 120 -17.18 3.56 -10.21
N GLY A 121 -16.53 3.98 -11.29
CA GLY A 121 -15.49 5.02 -11.26
C GLY A 121 -15.91 6.37 -10.67
N SER A 122 -17.21 6.67 -10.66
CA SER A 122 -17.77 7.88 -10.05
C SER A 122 -17.86 7.84 -8.53
N GLN A 123 -17.74 6.66 -7.91
CA GLN A 123 -17.66 6.53 -6.46
C GLN A 123 -16.22 6.77 -6.02
N GLU A 124 -15.99 7.89 -5.32
CA GLU A 124 -14.68 8.32 -4.86
C GLU A 124 -14.66 8.48 -3.33
N TRP A 125 -13.47 8.35 -2.73
CA TRP A 125 -13.19 8.57 -1.32
C TRP A 125 -11.93 9.41 -1.18
N ASP A 126 -11.90 10.26 -0.15
CA ASP A 126 -10.71 11.01 0.19
C ASP A 126 -9.52 10.10 0.52
N ALA A 127 -8.32 10.52 0.13
CA ALA A 127 -7.09 10.00 0.71
C ALA A 127 -6.61 10.98 1.79
N GLU A 128 -7.00 10.73 3.03
CA GLU A 128 -6.65 11.59 4.16
C GLU A 128 -5.15 11.48 4.45
N PHE A 129 -4.41 12.56 4.20
CA PHE A 129 -3.00 12.63 4.51
C PHE A 129 -2.77 12.90 6.00
N ILE A 130 -2.01 12.01 6.64
CA ILE A 130 -1.55 12.15 8.01
C ILE A 130 -0.04 12.35 7.97
N ALA A 131 0.40 13.60 8.16
CA ALA A 131 1.82 13.95 8.21
C ALA A 131 2.55 13.17 9.30
N ASN A 132 3.80 12.80 9.03
CA ASN A 132 4.67 12.24 10.07
C ASN A 132 4.92 13.30 11.16
N HIS A 133 5.07 12.89 12.41
CA HIS A 133 5.18 13.80 13.58
C HIS A 133 3.96 14.75 13.79
N ARG A 134 2.76 14.39 13.31
CA ARG A 134 1.54 15.15 13.60
C ARG A 134 1.23 15.14 15.11
N LYS A 135 0.89 16.31 15.65
CA LYS A 135 0.43 16.48 17.04
C LYS A 135 -1.00 15.96 17.19
N GLY A 136 -1.28 15.29 18.30
CA GLY A 136 -2.66 15.00 18.74
C GLY A 136 -3.01 15.81 19.98
N ASN A 137 -3.98 16.71 19.86
CA ASN A 137 -4.39 17.63 20.93
C ASN A 137 -5.57 17.10 21.74
N THR A 138 -6.32 16.14 21.20
CA THR A 138 -7.45 15.49 21.87
C THR A 138 -7.26 13.97 21.91
N GLN A 139 -7.99 13.28 22.81
CA GLN A 139 -7.96 11.80 22.86
C GLN A 139 -8.35 11.17 21.52
N ASP A 140 -9.38 11.70 20.84
CA ASP A 140 -9.81 11.24 19.52
C ASP A 140 -8.72 11.42 18.46
N GLU A 141 -8.02 12.56 18.48
CA GLU A 141 -6.87 12.77 17.59
C GLU A 141 -5.76 11.76 17.89
N LEU A 142 -5.44 11.50 19.17
CA LEU A 142 -4.41 10.52 19.53
C LEU A 142 -4.77 9.10 19.05
N VAL A 143 -6.03 8.70 19.17
CA VAL A 143 -6.53 7.41 18.65
C VAL A 143 -6.51 7.38 17.12
N TYR A 144 -6.92 8.47 16.47
CA TYR A 144 -6.90 8.59 15.01
C TYR A 144 -5.47 8.52 14.45
N LEU A 145 -4.51 9.14 15.13
CA LEU A 145 -3.10 9.14 14.73
C LEU A 145 -2.39 7.81 14.92
N ARG A 146 -3.02 6.77 15.49
CA ARG A 146 -2.43 5.43 15.49
C ARG A 146 -2.48 4.81 14.08
N PRO A 147 -1.44 4.08 13.67
CA PRO A 147 -1.42 3.35 12.40
C PRO A 147 -2.47 2.24 12.39
N ARG A 148 -3.00 1.92 11.21
CA ARG A 148 -3.99 0.87 11.01
C ARG A 148 -3.65 0.04 9.76
N VAL A 149 -4.11 -1.20 9.74
CA VAL A 149 -4.04 -2.04 8.52
C VAL A 149 -4.80 -1.35 7.38
N GLY A 150 -4.12 -1.21 6.25
CA GLY A 150 -4.57 -0.47 5.09
C GLY A 150 -4.19 1.02 5.09
N ASP A 151 -3.49 1.55 6.09
CA ASP A 151 -2.82 2.84 5.89
C ASP A 151 -1.66 2.65 4.88
N ILE A 152 -1.39 3.67 4.06
CA ILE A 152 -0.27 3.66 3.10
C ILE A 152 0.82 4.56 3.64
N VAL A 153 1.97 4.00 4.01
CA VAL A 153 3.16 4.78 4.38
C VAL A 153 3.79 5.37 3.14
N ILE A 154 4.14 6.65 3.21
CA ILE A 154 4.68 7.44 2.11
C ILE A 154 6.06 7.91 2.49
N TYR A 155 7.02 7.71 1.59
CA TYR A 155 8.41 8.08 1.79
C TYR A 155 8.82 9.20 0.85
N ASN A 156 9.68 10.09 1.34
CA ASN A 156 10.33 11.10 0.51
C ASN A 156 11.22 10.46 -0.57
N ASN A 157 11.54 11.25 -1.59
CA ASN A 157 12.52 10.89 -2.60
C ASN A 157 13.85 10.50 -1.94
N ALA A 158 14.38 9.34 -2.32
CA ALA A 158 15.65 8.84 -1.81
C ALA A 158 16.56 8.42 -2.98
N PRO A 159 17.16 9.38 -3.71
CA PRO A 159 17.98 9.08 -4.90
C PRO A 159 19.18 8.18 -4.61
N LYS A 160 19.77 8.29 -3.41
CA LYS A 160 20.87 7.42 -2.95
C LYS A 160 20.48 5.94 -2.86
N LEU A 161 19.18 5.64 -2.82
CA LEU A 161 18.62 4.28 -2.79
C LEU A 161 17.90 3.93 -4.10
N GLU A 162 18.12 4.70 -5.17
CA GLU A 162 17.46 4.58 -6.48
C GLU A 162 15.93 4.79 -6.45
N LEU A 163 15.43 5.46 -5.41
CA LEU A 163 14.00 5.77 -5.23
C LEU A 163 13.73 7.25 -5.52
N ASN A 164 13.99 7.66 -6.76
CA ASN A 164 13.92 9.07 -7.19
C ASN A 164 12.53 9.70 -7.05
N ASP A 165 11.47 8.88 -7.05
CA ASP A 165 10.07 9.34 -6.98
C ASP A 165 9.45 9.18 -5.57
N GLY A 166 10.28 8.81 -4.59
CA GLY A 166 9.83 8.33 -3.28
C GLY A 166 9.43 6.86 -3.29
N HIS A 167 8.72 6.44 -2.25
CA HIS A 167 8.28 5.05 -2.09
C HIS A 167 6.94 4.98 -1.36
N LEU A 168 6.27 3.83 -1.47
CA LEU A 168 5.00 3.54 -0.83
C LEU A 168 4.99 2.13 -0.26
N ALA A 169 4.40 1.97 0.92
CA ALA A 169 4.18 0.66 1.52
C ALA A 169 2.80 0.59 2.16
N VAL A 170 2.13 -0.56 2.10
CA VAL A 170 0.86 -0.76 2.81
C VAL A 170 1.14 -1.36 4.17
N ILE A 171 0.49 -0.83 5.22
CA ILE A 171 0.47 -1.47 6.53
C ILE A 171 -0.44 -2.70 6.46
N VAL A 172 0.11 -3.89 6.66
CA VAL A 172 -0.62 -5.17 6.58
C VAL A 172 -0.78 -5.85 7.93
N GLY A 173 -0.08 -5.37 8.96
CA GLY A 173 -0.22 -5.79 10.34
C GLY A 173 0.16 -4.67 11.30
N VAL A 174 -0.45 -4.65 12.49
CA VAL A 174 -0.12 -3.72 13.57
C VAL A 174 -0.20 -4.47 14.89
N GLU A 175 0.86 -4.40 15.69
CA GLU A 175 0.96 -5.05 16.99
C GLU A 175 1.36 -4.07 18.09
N ASN A 176 1.15 -4.46 19.34
CA ASN A 176 1.58 -3.69 20.51
C ASN A 176 3.10 -3.81 20.66
N ASP A 177 3.79 -2.68 20.76
CA ASP A 177 5.23 -2.67 21.00
C ASP A 177 5.53 -2.62 22.51
N ILE A 178 5.34 -3.75 23.20
CA ILE A 178 5.53 -3.84 24.66
C ILE A 178 7.01 -3.61 25.02
N GLU A 179 7.93 -4.16 24.21
CA GLU A 179 9.36 -4.01 24.41
C GLU A 179 9.81 -2.57 24.16
N GLY A 180 9.35 -1.94 23.07
CA GLY A 180 9.63 -0.54 22.77
C GLY A 180 9.01 0.46 23.76
N ALA A 181 7.99 0.04 24.52
CA ALA A 181 7.50 0.81 25.67
C ALA A 181 8.38 0.66 26.93
N GLY A 182 9.36 -0.25 26.94
CA GLY A 182 10.15 -0.58 28.12
C GLY A 182 9.45 -1.56 29.08
N GLY A 183 8.51 -2.36 28.59
CA GLY A 183 7.82 -3.41 29.34
C GLY A 183 6.33 -3.17 29.55
N ALA A 184 5.64 -4.20 30.05
CA ALA A 184 4.16 -4.24 30.13
C ALA A 184 3.55 -3.13 30.99
N LYS A 185 4.23 -2.73 32.08
CA LYS A 185 3.76 -1.66 32.97
C LYS A 185 3.72 -0.32 32.24
N ASN A 186 4.84 0.08 31.66
CA ASN A 186 4.95 1.34 30.91
C ASN A 186 4.01 1.33 29.69
N PHE A 187 3.90 0.19 29.00
CA PHE A 187 2.95 0.04 27.91
C PHE A 187 1.51 0.34 28.35
N LYS A 188 1.10 -0.18 29.51
CA LYS A 188 -0.24 0.08 30.07
C LYS A 188 -0.44 1.57 30.39
N GLU A 189 0.54 2.20 31.02
CA GLU A 189 0.50 3.65 31.31
C GLU A 189 0.39 4.50 30.03
N MET A 190 1.13 4.14 28.98
CA MET A 190 1.03 4.82 27.67
C MET A 190 -0.30 4.54 26.97
N LEU A 191 -0.85 3.32 27.12
CA LEU A 191 -2.14 2.95 26.56
C LEU A 191 -3.28 3.77 27.19
N ASP A 192 -3.27 3.93 28.52
CA ASP A 192 -4.25 4.73 29.26
C ASP A 192 -4.22 6.21 28.84
N ARG A 193 -3.04 6.70 28.45
CA ARG A 193 -2.82 8.05 27.88
C ARG A 193 -3.06 8.15 26.38
N MET A 194 -3.55 7.08 25.77
CA MET A 194 -3.84 6.97 24.34
C MET A 194 -2.63 7.07 23.39
N ILE A 195 -1.40 6.92 23.90
CA ILE A 195 -0.15 7.01 23.14
C ILE A 195 0.67 5.71 23.15
N PRO A 196 0.08 4.52 23.00
CA PRO A 196 0.88 3.30 23.04
C PRO A 196 1.76 3.20 21.77
N PRO A 197 3.01 2.74 21.89
CA PRO A 197 3.83 2.43 20.72
C PRO A 197 3.31 1.18 20.00
N ARG A 198 3.67 1.04 18.72
CA ARG A 198 3.22 -0.06 17.85
C ARG A 198 4.34 -0.58 16.95
N ILE A 199 4.32 -1.88 16.73
CA ILE A 199 5.06 -2.52 15.65
C ILE A 199 4.16 -2.48 14.40
N ILE A 200 4.71 -2.09 13.27
CA ILE A 200 4.01 -2.01 11.98
C ILE A 200 4.67 -2.99 11.01
N TYR A 201 3.86 -3.82 10.37
CA TYR A 201 4.30 -4.72 9.29
C TYR A 201 3.94 -4.09 7.94
N LEU A 202 4.94 -3.89 7.11
CA LEU A 202 4.82 -3.24 5.80
C LEU A 202 4.90 -4.28 4.69
N ALA A 203 4.07 -4.12 3.67
CA ALA A 203 4.14 -4.87 2.42
C ALA A 203 4.24 -3.91 1.24
N GLU A 204 5.19 -4.18 0.34
CA GLU A 204 5.46 -3.33 -0.82
C GLU A 204 6.17 -4.11 -1.95
N GLN A 205 6.32 -3.48 -3.11
CA GLN A 205 7.20 -3.95 -4.17
C GLN A 205 8.26 -2.89 -4.50
N ASN A 206 9.33 -3.32 -5.18
CA ASN A 206 10.42 -2.46 -5.60
C ASN A 206 11.18 -1.78 -4.44
N PHE A 207 11.19 -2.40 -3.25
CA PHE A 207 12.12 -2.06 -2.18
C PHE A 207 13.30 -3.04 -2.18
N GLU A 208 13.34 -4.10 -1.38
CA GLU A 208 14.51 -5.00 -1.37
C GLU A 208 14.61 -5.94 -2.57
N ASN A 209 13.50 -6.23 -3.26
CA ASN A 209 13.44 -7.23 -4.33
C ASN A 209 14.01 -8.61 -3.89
N LYS A 210 13.81 -8.98 -2.62
CA LYS A 210 14.16 -10.28 -2.06
C LYS A 210 12.90 -11.06 -1.68
N PRO A 211 12.94 -12.41 -1.70
CA PRO A 211 11.85 -13.22 -1.17
C PRO A 211 11.54 -12.86 0.30
N TRP A 212 10.27 -12.91 0.67
CA TRP A 212 9.80 -12.64 2.03
C TRP A 212 9.88 -13.87 2.94
N GLU A 213 10.46 -14.98 2.45
CA GLU A 213 10.75 -16.18 3.26
C GLU A 213 9.51 -16.75 3.97
N GLY A 214 8.36 -16.73 3.28
CA GLY A 214 7.09 -17.21 3.84
C GLY A 214 6.35 -16.22 4.74
N LYS A 215 6.94 -15.05 5.02
CA LYS A 215 6.25 -13.94 5.72
C LYS A 215 5.20 -13.31 4.79
N ASN A 216 4.20 -12.68 5.40
CA ASN A 216 3.15 -11.93 4.72
C ASN A 216 3.42 -10.41 4.72
N TYR A 217 4.66 -10.00 4.92
CA TYR A 217 5.14 -8.61 4.92
C TYR A 217 6.59 -8.58 4.41
N SER A 218 7.01 -7.45 3.84
CA SER A 218 8.38 -7.23 3.36
C SER A 218 9.33 -6.82 4.49
N ARG A 219 8.87 -5.95 5.40
CA ARG A 219 9.68 -5.41 6.51
C ARG A 219 8.84 -4.85 7.65
N ILE A 220 9.52 -4.46 8.72
CA ILE A 220 8.92 -3.90 9.94
C ILE A 220 9.35 -2.44 10.11
N ALA A 221 8.43 -1.60 10.57
CA ALA A 221 8.67 -0.25 11.06
C ALA A 221 8.01 -0.08 12.45
N TYR A 222 8.30 1.02 13.13
CA TYR A 222 7.79 1.28 14.48
C TYR A 222 7.01 2.58 14.51
N PHE A 223 5.85 2.60 15.15
CA PHE A 223 5.16 3.84 15.46
C PHE A 223 5.38 4.22 16.92
N ARG A 224 5.86 5.44 17.12
CA ARG A 224 6.27 5.96 18.43
C ARG A 224 5.68 7.35 18.64
N TRP A 225 5.82 7.82 19.87
CA TRP A 225 5.38 9.15 20.29
C TRP A 225 6.58 9.92 20.83
N VAL A 226 6.71 11.18 20.42
CA VAL A 226 7.60 12.14 21.08
C VAL A 226 6.74 13.04 21.95
N GLU A 227 6.99 13.02 23.25
CA GLU A 227 6.42 13.98 24.18
C GLU A 227 7.15 15.32 24.07
N SER A 228 6.42 16.43 24.22
CA SER A 228 7.06 17.75 24.18
C SER A 228 7.68 18.06 25.56
N PRO A 229 8.97 18.44 25.64
CA PRO A 229 9.65 18.71 26.91
C PRO A 229 8.99 19.77 27.81
N GLY A 230 8.14 20.64 27.24
CA GLY A 230 7.40 21.69 27.96
C GLY A 230 5.91 21.39 28.17
N GLY A 231 5.46 20.14 28.16
CA GLY A 231 4.06 19.77 28.41
C GLY A 231 3.09 19.98 27.24
N GLY A 232 3.60 20.08 26.02
CA GLY A 232 2.80 20.18 24.79
C GLY A 232 2.27 18.85 24.27
N ALA A 233 1.28 18.92 23.36
CA ALA A 233 0.66 17.77 22.70
C ALA A 233 1.71 16.79 22.11
N PRO A 234 1.58 15.47 22.35
CA PRO A 234 2.54 14.49 21.85
C PRO A 234 2.41 14.35 20.33
N LYS A 235 3.54 14.00 19.70
CA LYS A 235 3.64 13.83 18.25
C LYS A 235 3.83 12.36 17.91
N GLY A 236 2.90 11.79 17.14
CA GLY A 236 3.01 10.42 16.65
C GLY A 236 3.85 10.36 15.38
N PHE A 237 4.75 9.40 15.26
CA PHE A 237 5.60 9.25 14.08
C PHE A 237 5.93 7.79 13.78
N ILE A 238 6.14 7.48 12.51
CA ILE A 238 6.68 6.20 12.05
C ILE A 238 8.20 6.36 11.94
N ASP A 239 8.92 5.51 12.66
CA ASP A 239 10.35 5.30 12.61
C ASP A 239 10.63 4.04 11.79
N ASP A 240 11.45 4.20 10.76
CA ASP A 240 11.72 3.16 9.78
C ASP A 240 13.21 2.79 9.79
N PRO A 241 13.58 1.59 10.29
CA PRO A 241 14.98 1.21 10.45
C PRO A 241 15.70 1.03 9.11
N SER A 242 14.98 0.99 7.98
CA SER A 242 15.58 0.89 6.65
C SER A 242 16.23 2.20 6.16
N GLY A 243 16.19 3.28 6.97
CA GLY A 243 16.82 4.56 6.65
C GLY A 243 16.06 5.43 5.65
N LEU A 244 14.82 5.04 5.31
CA LEU A 244 13.94 5.86 4.49
C LEU A 244 13.27 6.95 5.34
N GLN A 245 13.24 8.17 4.83
CA GLN A 245 12.54 9.27 5.49
C GLN A 245 11.03 9.18 5.21
N VAL A 246 10.26 8.85 6.24
CA VAL A 246 8.79 8.83 6.18
C VAL A 246 8.26 10.25 6.08
N PHE A 247 7.54 10.54 5.00
CA PHE A 247 6.84 11.79 4.77
C PHE A 247 5.51 11.86 5.55
N GLY A 248 4.79 10.74 5.57
CA GLY A 248 3.52 10.61 6.25
C GLY A 248 2.82 9.32 5.84
N ARG A 249 1.49 9.29 5.96
CA ARG A 249 0.69 8.18 5.46
C ARG A 249 -0.68 8.63 4.95
N PHE A 250 -1.24 7.88 4.03
CA PHE A 250 -2.65 8.01 3.66
C PHE A 250 -3.52 7.04 4.43
N ARG A 251 -4.75 7.48 4.67
CA ARG A 251 -5.86 6.66 5.12
C ARG A 251 -7.05 6.89 4.19
N VAL A 252 -7.82 5.84 3.93
CA VAL A 252 -9.12 6.00 3.24
C VAL A 252 -10.03 6.83 4.15
N GLY A 253 -10.41 7.99 3.64
CA GLY A 253 -11.28 8.94 4.31
C GLY A 253 -12.75 8.74 3.97
N LYS A 254 -13.49 9.84 4.04
CA LYS A 254 -14.92 9.87 3.74
C LYS A 254 -15.19 9.73 2.23
N PRO A 255 -16.37 9.21 1.84
CA PRO A 255 -16.83 9.28 0.46
C PRO A 255 -16.86 10.74 0.00
N ARG A 256 -16.38 11.00 -1.22
CA ARG A 256 -16.53 12.29 -1.89
C ARG A 256 -17.95 12.39 -2.43
N LEU A 257 -18.53 13.58 -2.33
CA LEU A 257 -19.81 13.85 -2.99
C LEU A 257 -19.62 13.63 -4.50
N LEU A 258 -20.47 12.78 -5.07
CA LEU A 258 -20.46 12.45 -6.50
C LEU A 258 -20.40 13.76 -7.30
N ARG A 259 -19.47 13.85 -8.27
CA ARG A 259 -19.78 14.67 -9.44
C ARG A 259 -21.10 14.12 -9.96
N LYS A 260 -22.15 14.95 -10.06
CA LYS A 260 -23.46 14.54 -10.58
C LYS A 260 -23.29 13.84 -11.93
N GLU A 261 -23.15 12.54 -11.91
CA GLU A 261 -23.43 11.68 -13.05
C GLU A 261 -24.85 11.19 -12.82
N LYS A 262 -25.71 11.41 -13.82
CA LYS A 262 -27.03 10.78 -13.85
C LYS A 262 -26.84 9.29 -13.62
N ASP A 263 -27.64 8.70 -12.74
CA ASP A 263 -27.67 7.25 -12.60
C ASP A 263 -28.10 6.68 -13.98
N PRO A 264 -27.30 5.82 -14.62
CA PRO A 264 -27.69 5.25 -15.92
C PRO A 264 -28.96 4.37 -15.83
N TYR A 265 -29.44 4.05 -14.62
CA TYR A 265 -30.69 3.36 -14.38
C TYR A 265 -31.83 4.29 -13.92
N GLU A 266 -31.58 5.58 -13.65
CA GLU A 266 -32.66 6.56 -13.39
C GLU A 266 -33.55 6.74 -14.63
N ASP A 267 -32.98 6.66 -15.84
CA ASP A 267 -33.77 6.77 -17.07
C ASP A 267 -34.59 5.48 -17.32
N TYR A 268 -34.10 4.29 -16.91
CA TYR A 268 -34.84 3.02 -17.06
C TYR A 268 -35.98 2.82 -16.05
N MET A 269 -35.89 3.42 -14.86
CA MET A 269 -36.92 3.29 -13.82
C MET A 269 -38.06 4.30 -13.98
N ASN A 270 -37.96 5.22 -14.94
CA ASN A 270 -38.97 6.25 -15.22
C ASN A 270 -39.70 6.04 -16.57
N GLU A 271 -39.46 4.95 -17.29
CA GLU A 271 -40.16 4.63 -18.54
C GLU A 271 -41.45 3.80 -18.36
N ASP A 272 -41.80 3.43 -17.11
CA ASP A 272 -43.03 2.68 -16.77
C ASP A 272 -44.02 3.49 -15.90
N LEU A 273 -44.09 4.82 -16.08
CA LEU A 273 -45.15 5.68 -15.50
C LEU A 273 -45.84 6.55 -16.56
#